data_AF-A0A7V9PPY5-F1
#
_entry.id   AF-A0A7V9PPY5-F1
#
_cell.length_a   1.000
_cell.length_b   1.000
_cell.length_c   1.000
_cell.angle_alpha   90.00
_cell.angle_beta   90.00
_cell.angle_gamma   90.00
#
_symmetry.space_group_name_H-M   'P 1'
#
loop_
_entity.id
_entity.type
_entity.pdbx_description
1 polymer ?
#
loop_
_entity_poly.entity_id
_entity_poly.type
_entity_poly.pdbx_seq_one_letter_code
_entity_poly.pdbx_strand_id
1 'polypeptide(L)'
;YVVSFVLMQFLSRYREFAADRGAAALTGRPSALSSALMKISGSMARLPQTDLRAHSELNAFYIIPANAKNSLINLFSTHPPVEKRIAQLSAIEQQIQTAR
;
A
#
# COMPACT_ATOMS: atom_id res chain seq x y z
N TYR A 1 -26.15 -4.35 11.14
CA TYR A 1 -24.76 -4.41 11.63
C TYR A 1 -23.73 -4.64 10.53
N VAL A 2 -23.83 -5.70 9.71
CA VAL A 2 -22.82 -5.99 8.66
C VAL A 2 -22.67 -4.84 7.65
N VAL A 3 -23.78 -4.27 7.17
CA VAL A 3 -23.76 -3.13 6.24
C VAL A 3 -23.01 -1.93 6.81
N SER A 4 -23.34 -1.54 8.05
CA SER A 4 -22.68 -0.44 8.76
C SER A 4 -21.18 -0.69 8.94
N PHE A 5 -20.78 -1.93 9.26
CA PHE A 5 -19.38 -2.31 9.39
C PHE A 5 -18.60 -2.12 8.09
N VAL A 6 -19.14 -2.61 6.97
CA VAL A 6 -18.50 -2.44 5.65
C VAL A 6 -18.39 -0.97 5.27
N LEU A 7 -19.43 -0.18 5.52
CA LEU A 7 -19.42 1.27 5.24
C LEU A 7 -18.38 2.01 6.09
N MET A 8 -18.27 1.69 7.39
CA MET A 8 -17.23 2.26 8.24
C MET A 8 -15.83 1.91 7.76
N GLN A 9 -15.62 0.65 7.37
CA GLN A 9 -14.33 0.20 6.83
C GLN A 9 -13.98 0.91 5.51
N PHE A 10 -14.97 1.12 4.64
CA PHE A 10 -14.80 1.85 3.40
C PHE A 10 -14.48 3.32 3.65
N LEU A 11 -15.23 3.98 4.54
CA LEU A 11 -15.01 5.38 4.89
C LEU A 11 -13.63 5.60 5.53
N SER A 12 -13.19 4.68 6.41
CA SER A 12 -11.84 4.70 6.98
C SER A 12 -10.78 4.68 5.87
N ARG A 13 -10.90 3.75 4.92
CA ARG A 13 -9.96 3.63 3.79
C ARG A 13 -9.96 4.88 2.91
N TYR A 14 -11.13 5.44 2.64
CA TYR A 14 -11.24 6.68 1.85
C TYR A 14 -10.52 7.85 2.54
N ARG A 15 -10.66 7.99 3.87
CA ARG A 15 -9.99 9.04 4.64
C ARG A 15 -8.48 8.91 4.60
N GLU A 16 -7.93 7.69 4.64
CA GLU A 16 -6.49 7.46 4.51
C GLU A 16 -5.94 7.96 3.16
N PHE A 17 -6.60 7.60 2.05
CA PHE A 17 -6.19 8.08 0.73
C PHE A 17 -6.37 9.59 0.55
N ALA A 18 -7.40 10.18 1.16
CA ALA A 18 -7.59 11.62 1.17
C ALA A 18 -6.48 12.33 1.97
N ALA A 19 -6.09 11.77 3.11
CA ALA A 19 -4.98 12.28 3.92
C ALA A 19 -3.65 12.20 3.18
N ASP A 20 -3.35 11.08 2.51
CA ASP A 20 -2.12 10.91 1.71
C ASP A 20 -2.04 11.95 0.58
N ARG A 21 -3.15 12.14 -0.15
CA ARG A 21 -3.23 13.16 -1.20
C ARG A 21 -3.05 14.57 -0.64
N GLY A 22 -3.73 14.89 0.47
CA GLY A 22 -3.62 16.19 1.13
C GLY A 22 -2.18 16.46 1.61
N ALA A 23 -1.54 15.47 2.21
CA ALA A 23 -0.15 15.56 2.64
C ALA A 23 0.81 15.72 1.46
N ALA A 24 0.60 14.99 0.36
CA ALA A 24 1.41 15.11 -0.85
C ALA A 24 1.26 16.51 -1.48
N ALA A 25 0.04 17.04 -1.55
CA ALA A 25 -0.23 18.38 -2.04
C ALA A 25 0.39 19.47 -1.16
N LEU A 26 0.32 19.32 0.17
CA LEU A 26 0.84 20.29 1.13
C LEU A 26 2.38 20.29 1.20
N THR A 27 3.00 19.10 1.16
CA THR A 27 4.46 18.95 1.30
C THR A 27 5.19 19.02 -0.03
N GLY A 28 4.50 18.76 -1.14
CA GLY A 28 5.10 18.63 -2.47
C GLY A 28 6.09 17.46 -2.61
N ARG A 29 6.11 16.52 -1.66
CA ARG A 29 7.12 15.44 -1.58
C ARG A 29 6.49 14.05 -1.42
N PRO A 30 5.74 13.56 -2.42
CA PRO A 30 5.08 12.24 -2.36
C PRO A 30 6.04 11.05 -2.17
N SER A 31 7.27 11.10 -2.71
CA SER A 31 8.30 10.07 -2.49
C SER A 31 8.76 9.99 -1.03
N ALA A 32 8.90 11.14 -0.36
CA ALA A 32 9.24 11.18 1.07
C ALA A 32 8.12 10.56 1.94
N LEU A 33 6.86 10.83 1.60
CA LEU A 33 5.71 10.21 2.26
C LEU A 33 5.69 8.69 2.05
N SER A 34 5.99 8.22 0.84
CA SER A 34 6.09 6.79 0.53
C SER A 34 7.19 6.10 1.35
N SER A 35 8.36 6.73 1.46
CA SER A 35 9.48 6.23 2.27
C SER A 35 9.12 6.17 3.77
N ALA A 36 8.44 7.20 4.29
CA ALA A 36 7.95 7.22 5.66
C ALA A 36 6.93 6.09 5.91
N LEU A 37 5.99 5.87 5.00
CA LEU A 37 5.02 4.77 5.07
C LEU A 37 5.70 3.40 5.10
N MET A 38 6.72 3.17 4.27
CA MET A 38 7.51 1.92 4.29
C MET A 38 8.24 1.72 5.62
N LYS A 39 8.72 2.80 6.25
CA LYS A 39 9.41 2.75 7.54
C LYS A 39 8.46 2.41 8.69
N ILE A 40 7.29 3.07 8.76
CA ILE A 40 6.34 2.88 9.87
C ILE A 40 5.54 1.59 9.75
N SER A 41 5.33 1.08 8.54
CA SER A 41 4.60 -0.17 8.30
C SER A 41 5.38 -1.43 8.69
N GLY A 42 6.68 -1.29 8.97
CA GLY A 42 7.56 -2.44 9.16
C GLY A 42 7.82 -3.23 7.88
N SER A 43 7.33 -2.76 6.72
CA SER A 43 7.54 -3.41 5.41
C SER A 43 9.01 -3.42 4.99
N MET A 44 9.84 -2.52 5.54
CA MET A 44 11.31 -2.59 5.41
C MET A 44 11.90 -3.91 5.91
N ALA A 45 11.31 -4.55 6.93
CA ALA A 45 11.76 -5.85 7.42
C ALA A 45 11.28 -7.03 6.55
N ARG A 46 10.35 -6.79 5.61
CA ARG A 46 9.77 -7.80 4.70
C ARG A 46 10.30 -7.74 3.27
N LEU A 47 11.10 -6.74 2.92
CA LEU A 47 11.82 -6.72 1.65
C LEU A 47 12.92 -7.80 1.73
N PRO A 48 12.87 -8.86 0.92
CA PRO A 48 14.04 -9.70 0.74
C PRO A 48 15.14 -8.79 0.19
N GLN A 49 16.29 -8.73 0.85
CA GLN A 49 17.50 -8.06 0.34
C GLN A 49 18.09 -8.77 -0.91
N THR A 50 17.38 -9.75 -1.45
CA THR A 50 17.83 -10.62 -2.53
C THR A 50 16.99 -10.33 -3.78
N ASP A 51 17.68 -10.20 -4.91
CA ASP A 51 17.12 -9.95 -6.24
C ASP A 51 15.93 -10.86 -6.54
N LEU A 52 14.76 -10.27 -6.75
CA LEU A 52 13.50 -10.97 -7.04
C LEU A 52 13.51 -11.71 -8.38
N ARG A 53 14.54 -11.52 -9.22
CA ARG A 53 14.76 -12.35 -10.42
C ARG A 53 15.04 -13.82 -10.11
N ALA A 54 15.63 -14.12 -8.95
CA ALA A 54 16.00 -15.49 -8.57
C ALA A 54 14.81 -16.38 -8.15
N HIS A 55 13.65 -15.79 -7.84
CA HIS A 55 12.49 -16.53 -7.30
C HIS A 55 11.31 -16.62 -8.26
N SER A 56 11.45 -16.14 -9.49
CA SER A 56 10.40 -16.23 -10.52
C SER A 56 10.06 -17.66 -10.93
N GLU A 57 11.01 -18.60 -10.79
CA GLU A 57 10.85 -20.00 -11.20
C GLU A 57 10.12 -20.88 -10.16
N LEU A 58 9.99 -20.43 -8.90
CA LEU A 58 9.41 -21.24 -7.81
C LEU A 58 7.90 -21.02 -7.59
N ASN A 59 7.29 -20.05 -8.29
CA ASN A 59 5.85 -19.79 -8.21
C ASN A 59 4.99 -20.99 -8.67
N ALA A 60 5.53 -21.86 -9.52
CA ALA A 60 4.83 -23.04 -10.03
C ALA A 60 4.63 -24.15 -8.98
N PHE A 61 5.32 -24.10 -7.83
CA PHE A 61 5.26 -25.14 -6.78
C PHE A 61 4.44 -24.74 -5.54
N TYR A 62 3.87 -23.53 -5.50
CA TYR A 62 3.03 -23.11 -4.38
C TYR A 62 1.59 -23.63 -4.52
N ILE A 63 1.22 -24.64 -3.72
CA ILE A 63 -0.16 -25.15 -3.60
C ILE A 63 -1.09 -24.08 -2.97
N ILE A 64 -0.54 -23.15 -2.18
CA ILE A 64 -1.26 -22.01 -1.60
C ILE A 64 -0.57 -20.74 -2.08
N PRO A 65 -1.25 -19.83 -2.80
CA PRO A 65 -0.63 -18.60 -3.26
C PRO A 65 -0.20 -17.77 -2.06
N ALA A 66 1.02 -17.25 -2.07
CA ALA A 66 1.57 -16.39 -1.01
C ALA A 66 0.64 -15.20 -0.65
N ASN A 67 -0.23 -14.81 -1.60
CA ASN A 67 -1.19 -13.73 -1.49
C ASN A 67 -2.44 -14.08 -0.64
N ALA A 68 -2.77 -15.36 -0.44
CA ALA A 68 -3.99 -15.77 0.28
C ALA A 68 -3.95 -15.41 1.77
N LYS A 69 -2.78 -15.55 2.42
CA LYS A 69 -2.59 -15.14 3.82
C LYS A 69 -2.70 -13.62 4.00
N ASN A 70 -2.17 -12.83 3.05
CA ASN A 70 -2.28 -11.37 3.09
C ASN A 70 -3.73 -10.90 2.81
N SER A 71 -4.49 -11.62 1.98
CA SER A 71 -5.86 -11.25 1.63
C SER A 71 -6.83 -11.34 2.81
N LEU A 72 -6.68 -12.34 3.69
CA LEU A 72 -7.50 -12.47 4.91
C LEU A 72 -7.16 -11.38 5.95
N ILE A 73 -5.87 -11.05 6.12
CA ILE A 73 -5.44 -9.96 7.01
C ILE A 73 -5.91 -8.60 6.48
N ASN A 74 -5.93 -8.39 5.16
CA ASN A 74 -6.44 -7.18 4.53
C ASN A 74 -7.96 -6.99 4.66
N LEU A 75 -8.73 -8.07 4.88
CA LEU A 75 -10.18 -7.99 5.09
C LEU A 75 -10.53 -7.48 6.50
N PHE A 76 -9.68 -7.74 7.50
CA PHE A 76 -9.85 -7.27 8.89
C PHE A 76 -9.04 -6.02 9.23
N SER A 77 -8.21 -5.53 8.30
CA SER A 77 -7.43 -4.31 8.49
C SER A 77 -8.32 -3.07 8.35
N THR A 78 -8.27 -2.22 9.39
CA THR A 78 -8.96 -0.92 9.48
C THR A 78 -8.43 0.12 8.48
N HIS A 79 -7.26 -0.14 7.90
CA HIS A 79 -6.56 0.70 6.93
C HIS A 79 -6.36 -0.06 5.61
N PRO A 80 -6.21 0.65 4.47
CA PRO A 80 -5.85 0.01 3.22
C PRO A 80 -4.41 -0.54 3.30
N PRO A 81 -4.08 -1.58 2.53
CA PRO A 81 -2.71 -2.12 2.48
C PRO A 81 -1.73 -1.03 2.06
N VAL A 82 -0.54 -1.06 2.67
CA VAL A 82 0.48 -0.02 2.55
C VAL A 82 0.97 0.10 1.11
N GLU A 83 1.05 -1.01 0.39
CA GLU A 83 1.46 -1.07 -1.01
C GLU A 83 0.51 -0.25 -1.90
N LYS A 84 -0.80 -0.27 -1.62
CA LYS A 84 -1.77 0.55 -2.36
C LYS A 84 -1.60 2.04 -2.08
N ARG A 85 -1.24 2.42 -0.86
CA ARG A 85 -0.96 3.81 -0.50
C ARG A 85 0.30 4.32 -1.20
N ILE A 86 1.36 3.51 -1.22
CA ILE A 86 2.61 3.81 -1.93
C ILE A 86 2.32 3.98 -3.43
N ALA A 87 1.60 3.05 -4.05
CA ALA A 87 1.24 3.14 -5.47
C ALA A 87 0.48 4.44 -5.80
N GLN A 88 -0.44 4.86 -4.93
CA GLN A 88 -1.18 6.12 -5.11
C GLN A 88 -0.26 7.34 -4.99
N LEU A 89 0.67 7.35 -4.03
CA LEU A 89 1.65 8.42 -3.88
C LEU A 89 2.60 8.51 -5.07
N SER A 90 3.06 7.38 -5.61
CA SER A 90 3.87 7.33 -6.84
C SER A 90 3.10 7.89 -8.04
N ALA A 91 1.80 7.60 -8.16
CA ALA A 91 0.98 8.18 -9.22
C ALA A 91 0.84 9.71 -9.09
N ILE A 92 0.69 10.22 -7.87
CA ILE A 92 0.67 11.67 -7.60
C ILE A 92 2.02 12.31 -7.96
N GLU A 93 3.13 11.65 -7.64
CA GLU A 93 4.47 12.11 -8.00
C GLU A 93 4.63 12.27 -9.51
N GLN A 94 4.19 11.27 -10.28
CA GLN A 94 4.19 11.33 -11.73
C GLN A 94 3.30 12.48 -12.27
N GLN A 95 2.15 12.73 -11.65
CA GLN A 95 1.29 13.86 -12.01
C GLN A 95 1.97 15.21 -11.74
N ILE A 96 2.66 15.36 -10.60
CA ILE A 96 3.41 16.58 -10.28
C ILE A 96 4.57 16.77 -11.26
N GLN A 97 5.26 15.70 -11.66
CA GLN A 97 6.35 15.75 -12.62
C GLN A 97 5.89 16.12 -14.03
N THR A 98 4.73 15.61 -14.46
CA THR A 98 4.17 15.90 -15.80
C THR A 98 3.50 17.26 -15.90
N ALA A 99 3.03 17.81 -14.78
CA ALA A 99 2.46 19.16 -14.71
C ALA A 99 3.52 20.28 -14.64
N ARG A 100 4.82 19.93 -14.59
CA ARG A 100 5.95 20.84 -14.48
C ARG A 100 6.68 20.97 -15.81
#